data_AF-A0A4R4TQ72-F1
#
_entry.id   AF-A0A4R4TQ72-F1
#
_cell.length_a   1.000
_cell.length_b   1.000
_cell.length_c   1.000
_cell.angle_alpha   90.00
_cell.angle_beta   90.00
_cell.angle_gamma   90.00
#
_symmetry.space_group_name_H-M   'P 1'
#
loop_
_entity.id
_entity.type
_entity.pdbx_description
1 polymer ?
#
loop_
_entity_poly.entity_id
_entity_poly.type
_entity_poly.pdbx_seq_one_letter_code
_entity_poly.pdbx_strand_id
1 'polypeptide(L)'
;MPRYQAVLFDFFGTLTRRVQRGAAHRATAELLGCPMDTLTAVLDRTFFQRASGRHGTAEATLRWVCAQAGVQPTDDAVRAAVASRHHAIRADTRLRDEAVPALAALRQRGVRTGVISDCTHELPAFLPQLAVAPLLDVRIFSVQFGRCKPDQALYLAACRRLDVRPQDCLYVGDGGSQELTGAQRAGMTAVRLAAPDLAGHLVFGAERGWAGPVSYTQLTLPTTSQKKKRTNRRSNAEGYGRLRGRYI
;
A
#
# COMPACT_ATOMS: atom_id res chain seq x y z
N MET A 1 -14.45 -3.04 -22.55
CA MET A 1 -13.25 -3.67 -21.97
C MET A 1 -12.67 -2.77 -20.88
N PRO A 2 -12.13 -3.31 -19.78
CA PRO A 2 -11.50 -2.50 -18.74
C PRO A 2 -10.27 -1.77 -19.30
N ARG A 3 -10.02 -0.53 -18.83
CA ARG A 3 -8.86 0.28 -19.24
C ARG A 3 -7.52 -0.36 -18.89
N TYR A 4 -7.46 -1.10 -17.78
CA TYR A 4 -6.29 -1.82 -17.30
C TYR A 4 -6.61 -3.31 -17.22
N GLN A 5 -5.63 -4.15 -17.55
CA GLN A 5 -5.71 -5.61 -17.41
C GLN A 5 -5.34 -6.08 -16.00
N ALA A 6 -4.54 -5.27 -15.27
CA ALA A 6 -4.20 -5.54 -13.89
C ALA A 6 -4.17 -4.27 -13.02
N VAL A 7 -4.47 -4.42 -11.73
CA VAL A 7 -4.21 -3.41 -10.70
C VAL A 7 -3.30 -4.01 -9.63
N LEU A 8 -2.15 -3.38 -9.44
CA LEU A 8 -1.15 -3.74 -8.46
C LEU A 8 -1.20 -2.72 -7.32
N PHE A 9 -1.13 -3.20 -6.09
CA PHE A 9 -1.26 -2.38 -4.90
C PHE A 9 0.03 -2.44 -4.07
N ASP A 10 0.39 -1.33 -3.45
CA ASP A 10 1.10 -1.42 -2.18
C ASP A 10 0.22 -2.07 -1.09
N PHE A 11 0.82 -2.54 0.00
CA PHE A 11 0.09 -3.13 1.12
C PHE A 11 -0.15 -2.14 2.27
N PHE A 12 0.92 -1.60 2.87
CA PHE A 12 0.87 -0.88 4.13
C PHE A 12 0.57 0.60 3.92
N GLY A 13 -0.58 1.06 4.39
CA GLY A 13 -1.09 2.41 4.10
C GLY A 13 -1.95 2.46 2.83
N THR A 14 -1.94 1.38 2.04
CA THR A 14 -2.75 1.25 0.83
C THR A 14 -3.91 0.27 1.02
N LEU A 15 -3.68 -1.05 1.05
CA LEU A 15 -4.74 -2.01 1.38
C LEU A 15 -5.06 -2.03 2.88
N THR A 16 -4.13 -1.54 3.71
CA THR A 16 -4.33 -1.30 5.14
C THR A 16 -4.57 0.17 5.42
N ARG A 17 -5.20 0.45 6.57
CA ARG A 17 -5.21 1.76 7.21
C ARG A 17 -3.78 2.18 7.59
N ARG A 18 -3.64 3.37 8.17
CA ARG A 18 -2.38 3.95 8.67
C ARG A 18 -1.47 2.95 9.37
N VAL A 19 -0.18 3.08 9.08
CA VAL A 19 0.88 2.29 9.69
C VAL A 19 1.33 2.97 10.98
N GLN A 20 1.45 2.19 12.04
CA GLN A 20 1.88 2.66 13.36
C GLN A 20 2.58 1.53 14.11
N ARG A 21 3.21 1.88 15.24
CA ARG A 21 3.71 0.90 16.22
C ARG A 21 2.84 0.99 17.46
N GLY A 22 2.01 -0.04 17.68
CA GLY A 22 1.18 -0.15 18.86
C GLY A 22 1.93 -0.69 20.09
N ALA A 23 1.20 -0.84 21.20
CA ALA A 23 1.76 -1.30 22.47
C ALA A 23 2.37 -2.71 22.41
N ALA A 24 1.90 -3.57 21.49
CA ALA A 24 2.36 -4.94 21.32
C ALA A 24 3.86 -5.05 20.97
N HIS A 25 4.48 -4.00 20.44
CA HIS A 25 5.92 -3.98 20.13
C HIS A 25 6.80 -3.97 21.39
N ARG A 26 6.25 -3.57 22.55
CA ARG A 26 6.99 -3.54 23.82
C ARG A 26 7.50 -4.93 24.21
N ALA A 27 6.67 -5.95 24.07
CA ALA A 27 7.03 -7.32 24.42
C ALA A 27 8.25 -7.83 23.62
N THR A 28 8.37 -7.43 22.35
CA THR A 28 9.55 -7.77 21.53
C THR A 28 10.81 -7.14 22.10
N ALA A 29 10.76 -5.89 22.55
CA ALA A 29 11.91 -5.21 23.14
C ALA A 29 12.33 -5.85 24.47
N GLU A 30 11.36 -6.17 25.33
CA GLU A 30 11.56 -6.84 26.62
C GLU A 30 12.21 -8.22 26.46
N LEU A 31 11.69 -9.05 25.55
CA LEU A 31 12.26 -10.37 25.26
C LEU A 31 13.72 -10.28 24.80
N LEU A 32 14.08 -9.23 24.05
CA LEU A 32 15.44 -9.03 23.55
C LEU A 32 16.36 -8.36 24.58
N GLY A 33 15.86 -7.96 25.75
CA GLY A 33 16.61 -7.17 26.72
C GLY A 33 17.05 -5.81 26.17
N CYS A 34 16.29 -5.23 25.23
CA CYS A 34 16.65 -4.00 24.54
C CYS A 34 15.73 -2.85 24.98
N PRO A 35 16.26 -1.65 25.29
CA PRO A 35 15.42 -0.46 25.44
C PRO A 35 14.56 -0.24 24.18
N MET A 36 13.26 0.02 24.38
CA MET A 36 12.29 0.11 23.28
C MET A 36 12.63 1.19 22.27
N ASP A 37 13.10 2.35 22.73
CA ASP A 37 13.47 3.48 21.87
C ASP A 37 14.72 3.15 21.04
N THR A 38 15.71 2.49 21.64
CA THR A 38 16.91 2.01 20.94
C THR A 38 16.53 1.00 19.86
N LEU A 39 15.69 0.00 20.19
CA LEU A 39 15.23 -0.99 19.22
C LEU A 39 14.47 -0.33 18.07
N THR A 40 13.55 0.59 18.38
CA THR A 40 12.76 1.32 17.39
C THR A 40 13.63 2.14 16.45
N ALA A 41 14.59 2.89 17.00
CA ALA A 41 15.53 3.68 16.21
C ALA A 41 16.38 2.81 15.27
N VAL A 42 16.79 1.62 15.71
CA VAL A 42 17.51 0.65 14.85
C VAL A 42 16.58 0.13 13.76
N LEU A 43 15.38 -0.31 14.10
CA LEU A 43 14.42 -0.84 13.14
C LEU A 43 14.08 0.18 12.05
N ASP A 44 13.93 1.45 12.41
CA ASP A 44 13.56 2.51 11.48
C ASP A 44 14.72 2.86 10.54
N ARG A 45 15.92 3.13 11.06
CA ARG A 45 17.08 3.49 10.23
C ARG A 45 17.56 2.35 9.31
N THR A 46 17.25 1.11 9.67
CA THR A 46 17.68 -0.09 8.92
C THR A 46 16.58 -0.72 8.07
N PHE A 47 15.41 -0.09 7.95
CA PHE A 47 14.25 -0.69 7.30
C PHE A 47 14.57 -1.31 5.94
N PHE A 48 15.17 -0.57 5.00
CA PHE A 48 15.46 -1.07 3.67
C PHE A 48 16.49 -2.20 3.61
N GLN A 49 17.44 -2.26 4.56
CA GLN A 49 18.41 -3.36 4.63
C GLN A 49 17.73 -4.68 5.04
N ARG A 50 16.76 -4.59 5.94
CA ARG A 50 15.98 -5.75 6.40
C ARG A 50 14.92 -6.14 5.39
N ALA A 51 14.24 -5.15 4.82
CA ALA A 51 13.20 -5.35 3.83
C ALA A 51 13.73 -5.93 2.52
N SER A 52 15.02 -5.82 2.21
CA SER A 52 15.62 -6.49 1.05
C SER A 52 16.02 -7.95 1.33
N GLY A 53 15.78 -8.48 2.53
CA GLY A 53 16.17 -9.86 2.88
C GLY A 53 17.67 -10.06 3.09
N ARG A 54 18.46 -8.99 3.18
CA ARG A 54 19.93 -9.01 3.27
C ARG A 54 20.49 -9.91 4.38
N HIS A 55 19.74 -10.09 5.45
CA HIS A 55 20.19 -10.79 6.65
C HIS A 55 19.66 -12.23 6.76
N GLY A 56 19.06 -12.79 5.69
CA GLY A 56 18.56 -14.16 5.69
C GLY A 56 17.27 -14.31 6.49
N THR A 57 17.24 -15.23 7.46
CA THR A 57 16.03 -15.57 8.22
C THR A 57 15.54 -14.43 9.13
N ALA A 58 14.32 -14.56 9.65
CA ALA A 58 13.77 -13.63 10.65
C ALA A 58 14.65 -13.56 11.90
N GLU A 59 15.14 -14.71 12.39
CA GLU A 59 16.02 -14.79 13.55
C GLU A 59 17.38 -14.14 13.26
N ALA A 60 18.00 -14.43 12.11
CA ALA A 60 19.28 -13.82 11.74
C ALA A 60 19.15 -12.30 11.56
N THR A 61 18.04 -11.83 10.97
CA THR A 61 17.71 -10.41 10.88
C THR A 61 17.57 -9.78 12.26
N LEU A 62 16.90 -10.44 13.20
CA LEU A 62 16.67 -9.91 14.54
C LEU A 62 17.95 -9.91 15.39
N ARG A 63 18.78 -10.95 15.31
CA ARG A 63 20.13 -10.98 15.90
C ARG A 63 20.98 -9.80 15.41
N TRP A 64 20.95 -9.56 14.10
CA TRP A 64 21.67 -8.43 13.51
C TRP A 64 21.15 -7.08 14.06
N VAL A 65 19.83 -6.90 14.16
CA VAL A 65 19.22 -5.70 14.77
C VAL A 65 19.68 -5.52 16.22
N CYS A 66 19.69 -6.59 17.01
CA CYS A 66 20.18 -6.58 18.40
C CYS A 66 21.64 -6.15 18.48
N ALA A 67 22.51 -6.69 17.61
CA ALA A 67 23.90 -6.26 17.55
C ALA A 67 24.04 -4.77 17.22
N GLN A 68 23.22 -4.23 16.30
CA GLN A 68 23.17 -2.78 16.01
C GLN A 68 22.60 -1.94 17.16
N ALA A 69 21.89 -2.57 18.10
CA ALA A 69 21.36 -1.96 19.31
C ALA A 69 22.31 -2.11 20.51
N GLY A 70 23.43 -2.82 20.36
CA GLY A 70 24.39 -3.07 21.43
C GLY A 70 23.98 -4.17 22.42
N VAL A 71 23.02 -5.03 22.05
CA VAL A 71 22.54 -6.14 22.89
C VAL A 71 22.81 -7.49 22.23
N GLN A 72 22.98 -8.54 23.04
CA GLN A 72 23.25 -9.91 22.59
C GLN A 72 22.29 -10.88 23.30
N PRO A 73 21.04 -11.02 22.82
CA PRO A 73 20.06 -11.93 23.40
C PRO A 73 20.43 -13.40 23.14
N THR A 74 19.90 -14.30 23.97
CA THR A 74 20.01 -15.75 23.76
C THR A 74 19.19 -16.19 22.53
N ASP A 75 19.47 -17.38 22.02
CA ASP A 75 18.71 -17.94 20.90
C ASP A 75 17.22 -18.14 21.20
N ASP A 76 16.88 -18.54 22.43
CA ASP A 76 15.49 -18.65 22.88
C ASP A 76 14.79 -17.28 22.91
N ALA A 77 15.47 -16.25 23.41
CA ALA A 77 14.97 -14.90 23.41
C ALA A 77 14.71 -14.39 21.99
N VAL A 78 15.61 -14.66 21.04
CA VAL A 78 15.42 -14.32 19.62
C VAL A 78 14.21 -15.05 19.03
N ARG A 79 14.07 -16.36 19.25
CA ARG A 79 12.93 -17.15 18.77
C ARG A 79 11.59 -16.60 19.30
N ALA A 80 11.51 -16.35 20.61
CA ALA A 80 10.33 -15.78 21.24
C ALA A 80 10.04 -14.37 20.71
N ALA A 81 11.08 -13.54 20.51
CA ALA A 81 10.94 -12.20 20.00
C ALA A 81 10.49 -12.17 18.52
N VAL A 82 10.89 -13.14 17.69
CA VAL A 82 10.34 -13.30 16.34
C VAL A 82 8.83 -13.53 16.42
N ALA A 83 8.38 -14.51 17.20
CA ALA A 83 6.94 -14.77 17.37
C ALA A 83 6.18 -13.53 17.90
N SER A 84 6.75 -12.85 18.89
CA SER A 84 6.23 -11.59 19.43
C SER A 84 6.12 -10.50 18.36
N ARG A 85 7.15 -10.34 17.53
CA ARG A 85 7.16 -9.34 16.45
C ARG A 85 6.12 -9.64 15.37
N HIS A 86 5.95 -10.90 15.00
CA HIS A 86 4.87 -11.33 14.11
C HIS A 86 3.49 -10.95 14.68
N HIS A 87 3.27 -11.21 15.97
CA HIS A 87 2.04 -10.82 16.65
C HIS A 87 1.85 -9.30 16.65
N ALA A 88 2.87 -8.53 16.98
CA ALA A 88 2.80 -7.07 17.04
C ALA A 88 2.46 -6.43 15.68
N ILE A 89 3.14 -6.85 14.60
CA ILE A 89 2.86 -6.34 13.25
C ILE A 89 1.44 -6.74 12.81
N ARG A 90 1.00 -7.98 13.10
CA ARG A 90 -0.37 -8.40 12.81
C ARG A 90 -1.40 -7.61 13.61
N ALA A 91 -1.12 -7.32 14.88
CA ALA A 91 -2.00 -6.54 15.75
C ALA A 91 -2.19 -5.10 15.25
N ASP A 92 -1.18 -4.50 14.63
CA ASP A 92 -1.25 -3.17 14.01
C ASP A 92 -1.81 -3.20 12.57
N THR A 93 -1.89 -4.37 11.95
CA THR A 93 -2.41 -4.51 10.59
C THR A 93 -3.94 -4.48 10.60
N ARG A 94 -4.53 -3.45 10.01
CA ARG A 94 -5.98 -3.33 9.79
C ARG A 94 -6.25 -3.06 8.31
N LEU A 95 -6.95 -3.97 7.65
CA LEU A 95 -7.43 -3.74 6.28
C LEU A 95 -8.34 -2.51 6.25
N ARG A 96 -8.33 -1.79 5.14
CA ARG A 96 -9.36 -0.78 4.87
C ARG A 96 -10.69 -1.47 4.59
N ASP A 97 -11.78 -0.83 4.95
CA ASP A 97 -13.12 -1.41 4.83
C ASP A 97 -13.48 -1.68 3.35
N GLU A 98 -12.96 -0.83 2.46
CA GLU A 98 -13.12 -0.94 1.02
C GLU A 98 -12.13 -1.90 0.34
N ALA A 99 -11.11 -2.44 1.03
CA ALA A 99 -10.07 -3.25 0.40
C ALA A 99 -10.62 -4.53 -0.24
N VAL A 100 -11.42 -5.30 0.51
CA VAL A 100 -12.04 -6.54 0.02
C VAL A 100 -13.08 -6.25 -1.08
N PRO A 101 -14.05 -5.33 -0.89
CA PRO A 101 -15.00 -4.96 -1.94
C PRO A 101 -14.33 -4.47 -3.24
N ALA A 102 -13.28 -3.65 -3.15
CA ALA A 102 -12.58 -3.12 -4.32
C ALA A 102 -11.88 -4.22 -5.12
N LEU A 103 -11.14 -5.11 -4.44
CA LEU A 103 -10.47 -6.25 -5.09
C LEU A 103 -11.48 -7.22 -5.70
N ALA A 104 -12.60 -7.50 -5.02
CA ALA A 104 -13.66 -8.35 -5.54
C ALA A 104 -14.30 -7.74 -6.81
N ALA A 105 -14.58 -6.44 -6.80
CA ALA A 105 -15.14 -5.73 -7.96
C ALA A 105 -14.18 -5.72 -9.16
N LEU A 106 -12.86 -5.60 -8.94
CA LEU A 106 -11.86 -5.73 -10.00
C LEU A 106 -11.88 -7.14 -10.61
N ARG A 107 -11.91 -8.17 -9.75
CA ARG A 107 -11.95 -9.57 -10.19
C ARG A 107 -13.20 -9.89 -11.01
N GLN A 108 -14.38 -9.42 -10.58
CA GLN A 108 -15.63 -9.57 -11.33
C GLN A 108 -15.58 -8.95 -12.73
N ARG A 109 -14.71 -7.96 -12.94
CA ARG A 109 -14.50 -7.30 -14.24
C ARG A 109 -13.40 -7.95 -15.08
N GLY A 110 -12.86 -9.10 -14.64
CA GLY A 110 -11.76 -9.79 -15.30
C GLY A 110 -10.42 -9.06 -15.17
N VAL A 111 -10.27 -8.16 -14.20
CA VAL A 111 -9.02 -7.44 -13.94
C VAL A 111 -8.20 -8.21 -12.91
N ARG A 112 -6.95 -8.52 -13.25
CA ARG A 112 -6.02 -9.22 -12.34
C ARG A 112 -5.55 -8.30 -11.22
N THR A 113 -5.25 -8.85 -10.07
CA THR A 113 -4.87 -8.08 -8.88
C THR A 113 -3.58 -8.60 -8.27
N GLY A 114 -2.81 -7.72 -7.64
CA GLY A 114 -1.62 -8.16 -6.93
C GLY A 114 -1.10 -7.14 -5.94
N VAL A 115 -0.16 -7.58 -5.11
CA VAL A 115 0.55 -6.73 -4.14
C VAL A 115 2.04 -6.69 -4.46
N ILE A 116 2.61 -5.49 -4.37
CA ILE A 116 4.07 -5.26 -4.32
C ILE A 116 4.36 -4.46 -3.06
N SER A 117 4.98 -5.10 -2.07
CA SER A 117 5.20 -4.49 -0.76
C SER A 117 6.67 -4.58 -0.36
N ASP A 118 7.19 -3.44 0.08
CA ASP A 118 8.41 -3.40 0.88
C ASP A 118 8.04 -3.80 2.30
N CYS A 119 8.48 -4.98 2.70
CA CYS A 119 8.10 -5.59 3.96
C CYS A 119 9.22 -6.46 4.51
N THR A 120 9.09 -6.87 5.77
CA THR A 120 9.97 -7.87 6.39
C THR A 120 9.22 -9.20 6.53
N HIS A 121 9.81 -10.17 7.22
CA HIS A 121 9.36 -11.58 7.29
C HIS A 121 7.92 -11.80 7.76
N GLU A 122 7.30 -10.81 8.40
CA GLU A 122 5.97 -10.91 9.01
C GLU A 122 4.86 -10.92 7.97
N LEU A 123 4.89 -10.00 7.00
CA LEU A 123 3.81 -9.88 6.01
C LEU A 123 3.64 -11.18 5.20
N PRO A 124 4.70 -11.81 4.66
CA PRO A 124 4.57 -13.10 3.98
C PRO A 124 3.91 -14.19 4.85
N ALA A 125 4.14 -14.17 6.17
CA ALA A 125 3.62 -15.19 7.08
C ALA A 125 2.12 -15.01 7.38
N PHE A 126 1.65 -13.78 7.57
CA PHE A 126 0.25 -13.56 7.96
C PHE A 126 -0.68 -13.14 6.82
N LEU A 127 -0.16 -12.63 5.69
CA LEU A 127 -1.01 -12.22 4.57
C LEU A 127 -1.92 -13.35 4.05
N PRO A 128 -1.48 -14.62 3.93
CA PRO A 128 -2.35 -15.71 3.49
C PRO A 128 -3.62 -15.90 4.34
N GLN A 129 -3.62 -15.39 5.58
CA GLN A 129 -4.74 -15.48 6.53
C GLN A 129 -5.66 -14.25 6.48
N LEU A 130 -5.42 -13.30 5.58
CA LEU A 130 -6.23 -12.09 5.43
C LEU A 130 -7.32 -12.28 4.38
N ALA A 131 -8.46 -11.62 4.56
CA ALA A 131 -9.59 -11.69 3.64
C ALA A 131 -9.27 -11.22 2.20
N VAL A 132 -8.23 -10.39 2.02
CA VAL A 132 -7.76 -9.98 0.68
C VAL A 132 -6.95 -11.06 -0.03
N ALA A 133 -6.36 -12.02 0.69
CA ALA A 133 -5.45 -13.01 0.15
C ALA A 133 -6.01 -13.81 -1.04
N PRO A 134 -7.24 -14.38 -1.01
CA PRO A 134 -7.80 -15.11 -2.15
C PRO A 134 -8.16 -14.20 -3.33
N LEU A 135 -8.14 -12.87 -3.14
CA LEU A 135 -8.42 -11.87 -4.16
C LEU A 135 -7.15 -11.28 -4.77
N LEU A 136 -5.98 -11.87 -4.53
CA LEU A 136 -4.68 -11.45 -5.07
C LEU A 136 -4.11 -12.56 -5.94
N ASP A 137 -4.01 -12.32 -7.24
CA ASP A 137 -3.45 -13.27 -8.21
C ASP A 137 -1.91 -13.33 -8.13
N VAL A 138 -1.25 -12.25 -7.67
CA VAL A 138 0.20 -12.22 -7.44
C VAL A 138 0.59 -11.47 -6.16
N ARG A 139 1.67 -11.91 -5.52
CA ARG A 139 2.29 -11.27 -4.35
C ARG A 139 3.79 -11.16 -4.58
N ILE A 140 4.32 -9.94 -4.50
CA ILE A 140 5.76 -9.62 -4.53
C ILE A 140 6.12 -8.99 -3.18
N PHE A 141 7.01 -9.64 -2.44
CA PHE A 141 7.51 -9.17 -1.16
C PHE A 141 9.00 -8.90 -1.28
N SER A 142 9.44 -7.68 -0.96
CA SER A 142 10.84 -7.26 -1.09
C SER A 142 11.80 -8.21 -0.36
N VAL A 143 11.40 -8.72 0.82
CA VAL A 143 12.24 -9.58 1.66
C VAL A 143 12.53 -10.93 1.01
N GLN A 144 11.61 -11.41 0.18
CA GLN A 144 11.78 -12.64 -0.60
C GLN A 144 12.42 -12.36 -1.97
N PHE A 145 12.19 -11.16 -2.51
CA PHE A 145 12.67 -10.77 -3.84
C PHE A 145 14.13 -10.31 -3.84
N GLY A 146 14.66 -9.85 -2.70
CA GLY A 146 16.04 -9.39 -2.58
C GLY A 146 16.26 -7.90 -2.89
N ARG A 147 15.20 -7.17 -3.26
CA ARG A 147 15.23 -5.76 -3.66
C ARG A 147 13.99 -5.05 -3.15
N CYS A 148 14.11 -3.75 -2.88
CA CYS A 148 13.01 -2.89 -2.44
C CYS A 148 12.54 -1.98 -3.58
N LYS A 149 11.33 -1.44 -3.45
CA LYS A 149 10.87 -0.30 -4.26
C LYS A 149 11.86 0.87 -4.06
N PRO A 150 12.17 1.68 -5.09
CA PRO A 150 11.53 1.76 -6.41
C PRO A 150 12.18 0.91 -7.52
N ASP A 151 12.88 -0.19 -7.19
CA ASP A 151 13.51 -1.03 -8.22
C ASP A 151 12.46 -1.63 -9.19
N GLN A 152 12.61 -1.33 -10.48
CA GLN A 152 11.68 -1.73 -11.55
C GLN A 152 11.50 -3.26 -11.62
N ALA A 153 12.49 -4.03 -11.16
CA ALA A 153 12.45 -5.49 -11.20
C ALA A 153 11.24 -6.08 -10.44
N LEU A 154 10.79 -5.44 -9.34
CA LEU A 154 9.63 -5.90 -8.57
C LEU A 154 8.34 -5.78 -9.40
N TYR A 155 8.16 -4.62 -10.05
CA TYR A 155 6.99 -4.31 -10.88
C TYR A 155 6.93 -5.21 -12.12
N LEU A 156 8.06 -5.34 -12.82
CA LEU A 156 8.16 -6.20 -14.00
C LEU A 156 7.97 -7.67 -13.64
N ALA A 157 8.39 -8.12 -12.45
CA ALA A 157 8.12 -9.47 -11.97
C ALA A 157 6.63 -9.73 -11.72
N ALA A 158 5.90 -8.75 -11.16
CA ALA A 158 4.44 -8.85 -11.02
C ALA A 158 3.75 -8.97 -12.39
N CYS A 159 4.13 -8.11 -13.35
CA CYS A 159 3.61 -8.17 -14.73
C CYS A 159 3.83 -9.53 -15.39
N ARG A 160 5.05 -10.09 -15.31
CA ARG A 160 5.38 -11.40 -15.88
C ARG A 160 4.53 -12.53 -15.28
N ARG A 161 4.32 -12.53 -13.96
CA ARG A 161 3.51 -13.56 -13.28
C ARG A 161 2.02 -13.46 -13.62
N LEU A 162 1.54 -12.25 -13.93
CA LEU A 162 0.16 -12.00 -14.34
C LEU A 162 -0.07 -12.13 -15.85
N ASP A 163 1.00 -12.32 -16.64
CA ASP A 163 0.97 -12.30 -18.10
C ASP A 163 0.32 -11.03 -18.69
N VAL A 164 0.79 -9.86 -18.23
CA VAL A 164 0.31 -8.55 -18.69
C VAL A 164 1.49 -7.62 -18.99
N ARG A 165 1.28 -6.66 -19.89
CA ARG A 165 2.29 -5.62 -20.16
C ARG A 165 2.23 -4.53 -19.08
N PRO A 166 3.36 -3.91 -18.71
CA PRO A 166 3.36 -2.82 -17.71
C PRO A 166 2.43 -1.66 -18.06
N GLN A 167 2.31 -1.32 -19.35
CA GLN A 167 1.44 -0.23 -19.83
C GLN A 167 -0.05 -0.52 -19.63
N ASP A 168 -0.41 -1.80 -19.49
CA ASP A 168 -1.78 -2.24 -19.21
C ASP A 168 -2.06 -2.37 -17.69
N CYS A 169 -1.12 -1.93 -16.84
CA CYS A 169 -1.22 -2.00 -15.38
C CYS A 169 -1.45 -0.63 -14.75
N LEU A 170 -2.28 -0.64 -13.71
CA LEU A 170 -2.40 0.44 -12.75
C LEU A 170 -1.67 0.06 -11.45
N TYR A 171 -0.83 0.94 -10.93
CA TYR A 171 -0.25 0.84 -9.60
C TYR A 171 -0.93 1.83 -8.65
N VAL A 172 -1.31 1.37 -7.46
CA VAL A 172 -1.93 2.19 -6.41
C VAL A 172 -1.09 2.06 -5.15
N GLY A 173 -0.69 3.19 -4.58
CA GLY A 173 0.20 3.23 -3.43
C GLY A 173 0.07 4.51 -2.61
N ASP A 174 0.54 4.52 -1.36
CA ASP A 174 0.49 5.68 -0.46
C ASP A 174 1.55 6.74 -0.78
N GLY A 175 2.58 6.33 -1.53
CA GLY A 175 3.74 7.15 -1.87
C GLY A 175 4.96 6.88 -0.99
N GLY A 176 5.00 5.77 -0.26
CA GLY A 176 6.20 5.28 0.41
C GLY A 176 7.23 4.73 -0.58
N SER A 177 8.51 4.70 -0.17
CA SER A 177 9.60 4.05 -0.91
C SER A 177 9.75 4.47 -2.39
N GLN A 178 9.36 5.71 -2.73
CA GLN A 178 9.31 6.23 -4.11
C GLN A 178 8.55 5.32 -5.09
N GLU A 179 7.57 4.59 -4.58
CA GLU A 179 6.93 3.49 -5.32
C GLU A 179 6.13 3.94 -6.55
N LEU A 180 5.63 5.17 -6.56
CA LEU A 180 4.83 5.70 -7.67
C LEU A 180 5.76 6.05 -8.83
N THR A 181 6.86 6.74 -8.54
CA THR A 181 7.95 6.94 -9.50
C THR A 181 8.52 5.61 -10.01
N GLY A 182 8.72 4.63 -9.13
CA GLY A 182 9.18 3.28 -9.50
C GLY A 182 8.24 2.59 -10.49
N ALA A 183 6.94 2.62 -10.22
CA ALA A 183 5.91 2.06 -11.10
C ALA A 183 5.88 2.77 -12.47
N GLN A 184 5.96 4.11 -12.50
CA GLN A 184 6.03 4.86 -13.75
C GLN A 184 7.25 4.50 -14.59
N ARG A 185 8.43 4.39 -13.96
CA ARG A 185 9.66 3.98 -14.65
C ARG A 185 9.57 2.57 -15.23
N ALA A 186 8.84 1.67 -14.57
CA ALA A 186 8.54 0.34 -15.09
C ALA A 186 7.49 0.34 -16.24
N GLY A 187 6.90 1.50 -16.57
CA GLY A 187 5.93 1.66 -17.65
C GLY A 187 4.47 1.57 -17.22
N MET A 188 4.16 1.58 -15.92
CA MET A 188 2.80 1.53 -15.39
C MET A 188 2.17 2.91 -15.28
N THR A 189 0.84 2.97 -15.26
CA THR A 189 0.16 4.15 -14.70
C THR A 189 0.18 4.04 -13.18
N ALA A 190 0.57 5.08 -12.46
CA ALA A 190 0.56 5.11 -11.01
C ALA A 190 -0.42 6.15 -10.46
N VAL A 191 -1.04 5.84 -9.31
CA VAL A 191 -1.97 6.72 -8.59
C VAL A 191 -1.60 6.70 -7.12
N ARG A 192 -1.49 7.90 -6.54
CA ARG A 192 -1.31 8.04 -5.09
C ARG A 192 -2.64 7.90 -4.37
N LEU A 193 -2.70 7.08 -3.33
CA LEU A 193 -3.76 7.12 -2.33
C LEU A 193 -3.36 8.11 -1.24
N ALA A 194 -4.16 9.17 -1.06
CA ALA A 194 -3.98 10.18 -0.03
C ALA A 194 -5.18 10.16 0.94
N ALA A 195 -5.50 8.98 1.47
CA ALA A 195 -6.61 8.81 2.40
C ALA A 195 -6.37 9.62 3.69
N PRO A 196 -7.43 10.21 4.32
CA PRO A 196 -7.26 11.09 5.48
C PRO A 196 -6.54 10.46 6.67
N ASP A 197 -6.68 9.14 6.87
CA ASP A 197 -6.03 8.42 7.97
C ASP A 197 -4.51 8.36 7.84
N LEU A 198 -3.97 8.61 6.65
CA LEU A 198 -2.54 8.60 6.37
C LEU A 198 -1.81 9.85 6.87
N ALA A 199 -2.52 10.85 7.41
CA ALA A 199 -1.89 11.97 8.06
C ALA A 199 -1.01 11.50 9.24
N GLY A 200 0.32 11.69 9.11
CA GLY A 200 1.29 11.37 10.16
C GLY A 200 1.53 9.88 10.41
N HIS A 201 1.12 8.99 9.50
CA HIS A 201 1.46 7.57 9.61
C HIS A 201 2.95 7.30 9.35
N LEU A 202 3.43 6.15 9.80
CA LEU A 202 4.83 5.73 9.57
C LEU A 202 5.06 5.41 8.10
N VAL A 203 5.97 6.16 7.45
CA VAL A 203 6.37 5.96 6.05
C VAL A 203 7.88 6.05 5.92
N PHE A 204 8.46 5.12 5.17
CA PHE A 204 9.87 5.14 4.80
C PHE A 204 10.01 5.66 3.36
N GLY A 205 10.97 6.56 3.12
CA GLY A 205 11.27 7.05 1.76
C GLY A 205 10.11 7.78 1.07
N ALA A 206 9.33 8.58 1.83
CA ALA A 206 8.13 9.25 1.33
C ALA A 206 8.39 10.14 0.11
N GLU A 207 7.54 10.00 -0.91
CA GLU A 207 7.58 10.76 -2.14
C GLU A 207 6.85 12.11 -1.97
N ARG A 208 7.62 13.17 -1.68
CA ARG A 208 7.07 14.51 -1.37
C ARG A 208 6.66 15.33 -2.61
N GLY A 209 7.09 14.94 -3.81
CA GLY A 209 6.91 15.70 -5.05
C GLY A 209 6.02 15.04 -6.10
N TRP A 210 5.13 14.11 -5.70
CA TRP A 210 4.26 13.41 -6.64
C TRP A 210 3.32 14.38 -7.37
N ALA A 211 3.52 14.53 -8.69
CA ALA A 211 2.72 15.39 -9.57
C ALA A 211 1.67 14.62 -10.39
N GLY A 212 1.60 13.29 -10.23
CA GLY A 212 0.65 12.44 -10.94
C GLY A 212 -0.73 12.42 -10.28
N PRO A 213 -1.63 11.54 -10.75
CA PRO A 213 -2.97 11.44 -10.20
C PRO A 213 -2.99 11.08 -8.71
N VAL A 214 -3.97 11.63 -7.98
CA VAL A 214 -4.20 11.36 -6.56
C VAL A 214 -5.66 10.96 -6.36
N SER A 215 -5.88 9.92 -5.55
CA SER A 215 -7.19 9.48 -5.08
C SER A 215 -7.26 9.64 -3.57
N TYR A 216 -8.36 10.18 -3.05
CA TYR A 216 -8.52 10.48 -1.62
C TYR A 216 -9.45 9.49 -0.89
N THR A 217 -10.27 8.75 -1.64
CA THR A 217 -11.36 7.93 -1.05
C THR A 217 -11.51 6.56 -1.70
N GLN A 218 -10.83 6.30 -2.83
CA GLN A 218 -11.03 5.06 -3.58
C GLN A 218 -9.69 4.40 -3.91
N LEU A 219 -9.61 3.09 -3.67
CA LEU A 219 -8.48 2.24 -4.09
C LEU A 219 -8.43 2.03 -5.62
N THR A 220 -9.40 2.55 -6.36
CA THR A 220 -9.44 2.48 -7.82
C THR A 220 -9.87 3.81 -8.38
N LEU A 221 -9.37 4.20 -9.56
CA LEU A 221 -9.91 5.35 -10.28
C LEU A 221 -11.35 5.07 -10.72
N PRO A 222 -12.27 6.07 -10.66
CA PRO A 222 -13.58 5.91 -11.24
C PRO A 222 -13.44 5.62 -12.73
N THR A 223 -14.06 4.53 -13.18
CA THR A 223 -14.22 4.28 -14.62
C THR A 223 -15.09 5.38 -15.19
N THR A 224 -14.61 6.10 -16.21
CA THR A 224 -15.41 7.03 -17.01
C THR A 224 -16.54 6.28 -17.72
N SER A 225 -17.65 6.08 -17.01
CA SER A 225 -18.95 5.74 -17.57
C SER A 225 -20.05 6.32 -16.67
N GLN A 226 -19.98 7.62 -16.43
CA GLN A 226 -21.16 8.41 -16.09
C GLN A 226 -21.26 9.52 -17.12
N LYS A 227 -21.94 9.24 -18.23
CA LYS A 227 -22.51 10.31 -19.06
C LYS A 227 -23.35 11.17 -18.11
N LYS A 228 -22.88 12.39 -17.82
CA LYS A 228 -23.70 13.44 -17.21
C LYS A 228 -25.02 13.49 -17.98
N LYS A 229 -26.11 12.99 -17.38
CA LYS A 229 -27.46 13.34 -17.84
C LYS A 229 -27.59 14.84 -17.59
N ARG A 230 -27.29 15.65 -18.61
CA ARG A 230 -27.77 17.04 -18.67
C ARG A 230 -29.29 16.93 -18.66
N THR A 231 -29.89 17.18 -17.51
CA THR A 231 -31.32 17.44 -17.38
C THR A 231 -31.61 18.72 -18.16
N ASN A 232 -32.07 18.56 -19.39
CA ASN A 232 -32.61 19.64 -20.19
C ASN A 232 -34.02 19.90 -19.67
N ARG A 233 -34.17 20.79 -18.67
CA ARG A 233 -35.49 21.36 -18.34
C ARG A 233 -35.85 22.33 -19.46
N ARG A 234 -36.58 21.82 -20.46
CA ARG A 234 -37.48 22.65 -21.26
C ARG A 234 -38.72 22.91 -20.42
N SER A 235 -38.97 24.16 -20.07
CA SER A 235 -40.29 24.64 -19.69
C SER A 235 -40.66 25.73 -20.69
N ASN A 236 -41.58 25.38 -21.60
CA ASN A 236 -42.38 26.30 -22.39
C ASN A 236 -43.72 26.44 -21.69
N ALA A 237 -44.19 27.68 -21.52
CA ALA A 237 -45.57 28.17 -21.52
C ALA A 237 -45.52 29.60 -20.93
N GLU A 238 -45.70 30.65 -21.74
CA GLU A 238 -46.99 31.36 -21.96
C GLU A 238 -47.49 32.06 -20.68
N GLY A 239 -47.87 33.34 -20.64
CA GLY A 239 -48.05 34.39 -21.63
C GLY A 239 -48.52 35.68 -20.91
N TYR A 240 -48.81 36.72 -21.71
CA TYR A 240 -49.45 38.01 -21.36
C TYR A 240 -48.66 38.97 -20.43
N GLY A 241 -48.51 40.27 -20.70
CA GLY A 241 -49.16 41.12 -21.68
C GLY A 241 -48.44 42.47 -21.87
N ARG A 242 -48.85 43.14 -22.96
CA ARG A 242 -48.46 44.50 -23.37
C ARG A 242 -48.79 45.55 -22.29
N LEU A 243 -48.00 46.63 -22.25
CA LEU A 243 -48.39 48.05 -22.26
C LEU A 243 -47.07 48.88 -22.29
N ARG A 244 -46.72 49.57 -23.40
CA ARG A 244 -46.74 51.05 -23.60
C ARG A 244 -46.10 51.82 -22.41
N GLY A 245 -45.11 52.71 -22.51
CA GLY A 245 -44.38 53.38 -23.58
C GLY A 245 -43.88 54.77 -23.07
N ARG A 246 -42.82 55.33 -23.71
CA ARG A 246 -42.32 56.74 -23.72
C ARG A 246 -41.58 57.26 -22.47
N TYR A 247 -40.38 57.85 -22.62
CA TYR A 247 -40.11 59.30 -22.79
C TYR A 247 -41.02 60.10 -21.84
N ILE A 248 -40.55 60.72 -20.75
CA ILE A 248 -39.46 61.69 -20.57
C ILE A 248 -38.87 61.51 -19.16
#